data_AF-A4VB93-F1
#
_entry.id   AF-A4VB93-F1
#
_cell.length_a   1.000
_cell.length_b   1.000
_cell.length_c   1.000
_cell.angle_alpha   90.00
_cell.angle_beta   90.00
_cell.angle_gamma   90.00
#
_symmetry.space_group_name_H-M   'P 1'
#
loop_
_entity.id
_entity.type
_entity.pdbx_description
1 polymer ?
#
loop_
_entity_poly.entity_id
_entity_poly.type
_entity_poly.pdbx_seq_one_letter_code
_entity_poly.pdbx_strand_id
1 'polypeptide(L)'
;MVDLQAAANSLVISSGRPGRYEIGRQFRNEGIDLTHNPEFTTCEFYMAYADYSDLIDMTEKMISGMVKAIHGSYKIKYHPDGPEGEEQEIDFTPPFRRVSMIKTLEEKLNVKFPCPTTLNTKETADFLSQLCIKHQVECPSPRTAARLLDKLVGEFIEETCINPTFICEHPQVMSPLAKYHRKEPGLTERFELFVMKKEICNAYTELNDPVVQRERFEQQAGDKAAGDGEAQLVDENFCTALE
;
A
#
# COMPACT_ATOMS: atom_id res chain seq x y z
N MET A 1 -2.06 -11.72 -7.07
CA MET A 1 -2.73 -10.79 -6.13
C MET A 1 -3.71 -9.91 -6.89
N VAL A 2 -3.29 -9.20 -7.95
CA VAL A 2 -4.20 -8.39 -8.77
C VAL A 2 -5.32 -9.21 -9.43
N ASP A 3 -5.06 -10.42 -9.93
CA ASP A 3 -6.12 -11.27 -10.51
C ASP A 3 -7.24 -11.61 -9.52
N LEU A 4 -6.91 -11.81 -8.23
CA LEU A 4 -7.89 -12.07 -7.17
C LEU A 4 -8.64 -10.79 -6.79
N GLN A 5 -7.93 -9.65 -6.71
CA GLN A 5 -8.55 -8.36 -6.42
C GLN A 5 -9.50 -7.91 -7.54
N ALA A 6 -9.06 -8.02 -8.79
CA ALA A 6 -9.84 -7.71 -9.99
C ALA A 6 -11.09 -8.61 -10.10
N ALA A 7 -10.94 -9.92 -9.86
CA ALA A 7 -12.06 -10.85 -9.87
C ALA A 7 -13.06 -10.56 -8.73
N ALA A 8 -12.58 -10.32 -7.51
CA ALA A 8 -13.43 -10.02 -6.36
C ALA A 8 -14.17 -8.69 -6.53
N ASN A 9 -13.50 -7.65 -7.04
CA ASN A 9 -14.10 -6.35 -7.31
C ASN A 9 -15.16 -6.44 -8.43
N SER A 10 -14.85 -7.12 -9.54
CA SER A 10 -15.81 -7.39 -10.62
C SER A 10 -17.07 -8.12 -10.11
N LEU A 11 -16.89 -9.08 -9.20
CA LEU A 11 -17.99 -9.83 -8.59
C LEU A 11 -18.83 -8.97 -7.64
N VAL A 12 -18.23 -8.03 -6.90
CA VAL A 12 -18.97 -7.11 -6.01
C VAL A 12 -19.81 -6.15 -6.85
N ILE A 13 -19.20 -5.55 -7.87
CA ILE A 13 -19.85 -4.61 -8.80
C ILE A 13 -21.00 -5.31 -9.55
N SER A 14 -20.76 -6.48 -10.13
CA SER A 14 -21.76 -7.19 -10.94
C SER A 14 -22.86 -7.89 -10.14
N SER A 15 -22.59 -8.31 -8.88
CA SER A 15 -23.57 -9.09 -8.10
C SER A 15 -24.49 -8.27 -7.19
N GLY A 16 -24.27 -6.96 -7.07
CA GLY A 16 -25.11 -6.07 -6.25
C GLY A 16 -25.13 -6.40 -4.75
N ARG A 17 -24.14 -7.14 -4.24
CA ARG A 17 -24.01 -7.43 -2.79
C ARG A 17 -23.25 -6.31 -2.09
N PRO A 18 -23.72 -5.84 -0.91
CA PRO A 18 -23.14 -4.69 -0.23
C PRO A 18 -21.72 -4.92 0.30
N GLY A 19 -21.32 -6.18 0.52
CA GLY A 19 -19.94 -6.51 0.85
C GLY A 19 -19.63 -8.00 0.77
N ARG A 20 -18.36 -8.33 0.62
CA ARG A 20 -17.81 -9.70 0.56
C ARG A 20 -16.43 -9.73 1.20
N TYR A 21 -16.04 -10.87 1.74
CA TYR A 21 -14.67 -11.12 2.19
C TYR A 21 -14.22 -12.53 1.84
N GLU A 22 -12.92 -12.72 1.73
CA GLU A 22 -12.27 -14.01 1.55
C GLU A 22 -11.01 -14.09 2.42
N ILE A 23 -10.82 -15.23 3.08
CA ILE A 23 -9.57 -15.57 3.76
C ILE A 23 -8.95 -16.72 2.98
N GLY A 24 -7.82 -16.47 2.32
CA GLY A 24 -7.29 -17.36 1.30
C GLY A 24 -5.79 -17.33 1.18
N ARG A 25 -5.24 -18.32 0.47
CA ARG A 25 -3.80 -18.43 0.19
C ARG A 25 -3.46 -17.62 -1.05
N GLN A 26 -2.46 -16.75 -0.92
CA GLN A 26 -1.81 -16.05 -2.01
C GLN A 26 -0.48 -16.72 -2.32
N PHE A 27 -0.03 -16.64 -3.57
CA PHE A 27 1.23 -17.20 -4.03
C PHE A 27 2.05 -16.12 -4.73
N ARG A 28 3.33 -15.98 -4.35
CA ARG A 28 4.28 -15.06 -4.97
C ARG A 28 5.60 -15.79 -5.22
N ASN A 29 6.09 -15.71 -6.45
CA ASN A 29 7.38 -16.29 -6.81
C ASN A 29 8.50 -15.28 -6.56
N GLU A 30 8.71 -14.96 -5.28
CA GLU A 30 9.64 -13.95 -4.77
C GLU A 30 10.69 -14.61 -3.85
N GLY A 31 11.67 -13.83 -3.39
CA GLY A 31 12.66 -14.30 -2.42
C GLY A 31 12.05 -14.65 -1.06
N ILE A 32 12.74 -15.48 -0.29
CA ILE A 32 12.36 -15.82 1.09
C ILE A 32 13.19 -14.98 2.05
N ASP A 33 12.52 -14.32 3.00
CA ASP A 33 13.16 -13.63 4.11
C ASP A 33 12.32 -13.78 5.39
N LEU A 34 12.61 -12.99 6.44
CA LEU A 34 11.91 -13.05 7.72
C LEU A 34 10.40 -12.75 7.64
N THR A 35 9.96 -12.11 6.57
CA THR A 35 8.59 -11.64 6.35
C THR A 35 7.95 -12.18 5.07
N HIS A 36 8.72 -12.80 4.17
CA HIS A 36 8.24 -13.30 2.88
C HIS A 36 8.34 -14.82 2.80
N ASN A 37 7.19 -15.45 2.56
CA ASN A 37 7.07 -16.87 2.22
C ASN A 37 6.37 -17.02 0.87
N PRO A 38 6.72 -18.00 0.01
CA PRO A 38 6.15 -18.11 -1.34
C PRO A 38 4.63 -18.30 -1.37
N GLU A 39 4.06 -18.75 -0.25
CA GLU A 39 2.63 -18.82 -0.03
C GLU A 39 2.25 -18.20 1.32
N PHE A 40 1.22 -17.36 1.38
CA PHE A 40 0.82 -16.66 2.61
C PHE A 40 -0.68 -16.38 2.63
N THR A 41 -1.24 -16.18 3.82
CA THR A 41 -2.70 -16.02 3.97
C THR A 41 -3.07 -14.55 4.08
N THR A 42 -4.03 -14.11 3.28
CA THR A 42 -4.63 -12.77 3.38
C THR A 42 -6.10 -12.85 3.77
N CYS A 43 -6.61 -11.78 4.34
CA CYS A 43 -8.04 -11.51 4.43
C CYS A 43 -8.31 -10.28 3.57
N GLU A 44 -9.08 -10.45 2.48
CA GLU A 44 -9.48 -9.36 1.61
C GLU A 44 -10.99 -9.18 1.71
N PHE A 45 -11.45 -7.94 1.78
CA PHE A 45 -12.87 -7.65 1.73
C PHE A 45 -13.14 -6.40 0.90
N TYR A 46 -14.33 -6.36 0.31
CA TYR A 46 -14.83 -5.26 -0.50
C TYR A 46 -16.16 -4.82 0.07
N MET A 47 -16.38 -3.51 0.13
CA MET A 47 -17.57 -2.91 0.72
C MET A 47 -18.09 -1.80 -0.18
N ALA A 48 -19.27 -2.01 -0.75
CA ALA A 48 -19.93 -1.01 -1.58
C ALA A 48 -20.34 0.20 -0.72
N TYR A 49 -20.29 1.40 -1.33
CA TYR A 49 -20.63 2.68 -0.70
C TYR A 49 -19.71 3.14 0.44
N ALA A 50 -18.61 2.42 0.68
CA ALA A 50 -17.55 2.85 1.59
C ALA A 50 -16.42 3.53 0.82
N ASP A 51 -15.71 4.45 1.48
CA ASP A 51 -14.43 4.97 1.03
C ASP A 51 -13.30 4.58 1.99
N TYR A 52 -12.05 4.89 1.64
CA TYR A 52 -10.89 4.56 2.48
C TYR A 52 -10.97 5.12 3.92
N SER A 53 -11.73 6.19 4.19
CA SER A 53 -11.90 6.74 5.53
C SER A 53 -12.78 5.83 6.38
N ASP A 54 -13.84 5.28 5.79
CA ASP A 54 -14.65 4.24 6.45
C ASP A 54 -13.80 3.02 6.78
N LEU A 55 -12.93 2.62 5.85
CA LEU A 55 -12.02 1.49 6.03
C LEU A 55 -10.95 1.74 7.10
N ILE A 56 -10.46 2.98 7.27
CA ILE A 56 -9.58 3.35 8.38
C ILE A 56 -10.29 3.12 9.72
N ASP A 57 -11.51 3.64 9.88
CA ASP A 57 -12.25 3.52 11.13
C ASP A 57 -12.61 2.05 11.44
N MET A 58 -12.97 1.28 10.41
CA MET A 58 -13.16 -0.17 10.52
C MET A 58 -11.88 -0.91 10.92
N THR A 59 -10.74 -0.53 10.34
CA THR A 59 -9.44 -1.15 10.63
C THR A 59 -9.01 -0.88 12.07
N GLU A 60 -9.13 0.37 12.55
CA GLU A 60 -8.84 0.71 13.95
C GLU A 60 -9.68 -0.14 14.91
N LYS A 61 -10.99 -0.23 14.67
CA LYS A 61 -11.91 -1.00 15.51
C LYS A 61 -11.60 -2.49 15.48
N MET A 62 -11.35 -3.05 14.29
CA MET A 62 -11.09 -4.47 14.12
C MET A 62 -9.76 -4.87 14.76
N ILE A 63 -8.67 -4.17 14.43
CA ILE A 63 -7.33 -4.52 14.90
C ILE A 63 -7.20 -4.30 16.41
N SER A 64 -7.60 -3.14 16.93
CA SER A 64 -7.52 -2.88 18.37
C SER A 64 -8.42 -3.85 19.15
N GLY A 65 -9.65 -4.09 18.67
CA GLY A 65 -10.59 -5.03 19.28
C GLY A 65 -10.07 -6.47 19.28
N MET A 66 -9.43 -6.91 18.20
CA MET A 66 -8.82 -8.24 18.09
C MET A 66 -7.67 -8.41 19.08
N VAL A 67 -6.74 -7.44 19.17
CA VAL A 67 -5.63 -7.47 20.13
C VAL A 67 -6.17 -7.53 21.57
N LYS A 68 -7.15 -6.68 21.89
CA LYS A 68 -7.79 -6.67 23.22
C LYS A 68 -8.50 -7.99 23.54
N ALA A 69 -9.18 -8.60 22.57
CA ALA A 69 -9.89 -9.85 22.76
C ALA A 69 -8.94 -11.05 22.99
N ILE A 70 -7.80 -11.08 22.29
CA ILE A 70 -6.83 -12.18 22.39
C ILE A 70 -5.93 -12.02 23.61
N HIS A 71 -5.42 -10.82 23.88
CA HIS A 71 -4.41 -10.57 24.91
C HIS A 71 -4.95 -9.93 26.19
N GLY A 72 -6.23 -9.53 26.23
CA GLY A 72 -6.82 -8.83 27.38
C GLY A 72 -6.34 -7.39 27.58
N SER A 73 -5.45 -6.89 26.72
CA SER A 73 -4.84 -5.55 26.76
C SER A 73 -4.74 -4.99 25.34
N TYR A 74 -4.69 -3.66 25.19
CA TYR A 74 -4.28 -3.01 23.92
C TYR A 74 -2.77 -2.93 23.76
N LYS A 75 -2.03 -3.08 24.87
CA LYS A 75 -0.57 -3.05 24.89
C LYS A 75 -0.02 -4.46 24.90
N ILE A 76 0.88 -4.76 23.98
CA ILE A 76 1.60 -6.03 23.89
C ILE A 76 3.10 -5.79 23.89
N LYS A 77 3.85 -6.83 24.26
CA LYS A 77 5.32 -6.84 24.24
C LYS A 77 5.79 -7.66 23.03
N TYR A 78 6.76 -7.15 22.30
CA TYR A 78 7.31 -7.79 21.10
C TYR A 78 8.84 -7.69 21.10
N HIS A 79 9.51 -8.73 20.62
CA HIS A 79 10.97 -8.79 20.57
C HIS A 79 11.40 -8.86 19.09
N PRO A 80 11.75 -7.74 18.44
CA PRO A 80 12.10 -7.73 17.02
C PRO A 80 13.36 -8.54 16.70
N ASP A 81 14.31 -8.60 17.64
CA ASP A 81 15.61 -9.26 17.47
C ASP A 81 15.68 -10.63 18.18
N GLY A 82 14.52 -11.23 18.47
CA GLY A 82 14.42 -12.50 19.19
C GLY A 82 14.42 -12.35 20.72
N PRO A 83 14.25 -13.46 21.47
CA PRO A 83 13.93 -13.42 22.90
C PRO A 83 15.05 -12.87 23.80
N GLU A 84 16.28 -12.81 23.30
CA GLU A 84 17.43 -12.22 24.00
C GLU A 84 17.62 -10.73 23.67
N GLY A 85 16.84 -10.19 22.71
CA GLY A 85 16.87 -8.81 22.28
C GLY A 85 16.05 -7.87 23.17
N GLU A 86 16.04 -6.58 22.81
CA GLU A 86 15.24 -5.59 23.53
C GLU A 86 13.74 -5.81 23.30
N GLU A 87 12.98 -5.82 24.40
CA GLU A 87 11.53 -5.86 24.36
C GLU A 87 10.97 -4.48 24.00
N GLN A 88 10.10 -4.42 23.00
CA GLN A 88 9.34 -3.23 22.65
C GLN A 88 7.87 -3.38 23.03
N GLU A 89 7.30 -2.35 23.64
CA GLU A 89 5.85 -2.25 23.86
C GLU A 89 5.19 -1.66 22.61
N ILE A 90 4.17 -2.35 22.09
CA ILE A 90 3.31 -1.88 21.00
C ILE A 90 1.94 -1.56 21.60
N ASP A 91 1.49 -0.32 21.41
CA ASP A 91 0.20 0.17 21.90
C ASP A 91 -0.83 0.26 20.76
N PHE A 92 -1.83 -0.63 20.80
CA PHE A 92 -2.96 -0.68 19.85
C PHE A 92 -4.18 0.11 20.34
N THR A 93 -4.01 1.08 21.24
CA THR A 93 -5.11 1.96 21.64
C THR A 93 -5.44 2.93 20.50
N PRO A 94 -6.69 2.94 19.96
CA PRO A 94 -7.08 3.89 18.93
C PRO A 94 -7.28 5.32 19.49
N PRO A 95 -7.24 6.38 18.65
CA PRO A 95 -7.01 6.35 17.20
C PRO A 95 -5.54 6.11 16.84
N PHE A 96 -5.30 5.45 15.71
CA PHE A 96 -3.93 5.17 15.25
C PHE A 96 -3.31 6.41 14.61
N ARG A 97 -1.97 6.48 14.63
CA ARG A 97 -1.25 7.60 14.01
C ARG A 97 -1.52 7.59 12.50
N ARG A 98 -1.75 8.76 11.88
CA ARG A 98 -1.96 8.90 10.44
C ARG A 98 -0.92 9.86 9.87
N VAL A 99 -0.25 9.47 8.79
CA VAL A 99 0.77 10.29 8.12
C VAL A 99 0.54 10.27 6.60
N SER A 100 0.73 11.41 5.93
CA SER A 100 0.67 11.49 4.46
C SER A 100 2.03 11.13 3.88
N MET A 101 2.10 10.21 2.93
CA MET A 101 3.35 9.65 2.41
C MET A 101 4.30 10.75 1.91
N ILE A 102 3.87 11.55 0.93
CA ILE A 102 4.74 12.57 0.32
C ILE A 102 5.10 13.67 1.31
N LYS A 103 4.12 14.18 2.08
CA LYS A 103 4.38 15.26 3.06
C LYS A 103 5.38 14.80 4.13
N THR A 104 5.28 13.56 4.59
CA THR A 104 6.20 13.00 5.59
C THR A 104 7.60 12.78 5.01
N LEU A 105 7.71 12.30 3.76
CA LEU A 105 9.01 12.21 3.09
C LEU A 105 9.67 13.59 2.94
N GLU A 106 8.90 14.62 2.54
CA GLU A 106 9.40 15.98 2.42
C GLU A 106 9.96 16.50 3.75
N GLU A 107 9.24 16.26 4.85
CA GLU A 107 9.66 16.63 6.21
C GLU A 107 10.92 15.88 6.64
N LYS A 108 10.97 14.55 6.44
CA LYS A 108 12.10 13.71 6.86
C LYS A 108 13.37 13.99 6.07
N LEU A 109 13.23 14.27 4.78
CA LEU A 109 14.35 14.54 3.88
C LEU A 109 14.73 16.02 3.83
N ASN A 110 13.88 16.90 4.37
CA ASN A 110 13.99 18.35 4.28
C ASN A 110 14.17 18.82 2.83
N VAL A 111 13.34 18.28 1.92
CA VAL A 111 13.36 18.56 0.48
C VAL A 111 11.92 18.61 -0.02
N LYS A 112 11.60 19.59 -0.87
CA LYS A 112 10.31 19.64 -1.56
C LYS A 112 10.30 18.69 -2.77
N PHE A 113 9.28 17.85 -2.86
CA PHE A 113 9.12 16.91 -3.96
C PHE A 113 8.43 17.58 -5.15
N PRO A 114 8.61 17.07 -6.38
CA PRO A 114 7.80 17.46 -7.53
C PRO A 114 6.30 17.31 -7.26
N CYS A 115 5.49 18.03 -8.04
CA CYS A 115 4.03 17.95 -7.94
C CYS A 115 3.58 16.47 -8.06
N PRO A 116 2.63 15.99 -7.24
CA PRO A 116 2.19 14.59 -7.32
C PRO A 116 1.69 14.18 -8.71
N THR A 117 1.13 15.11 -9.49
CA THR A 117 0.67 14.87 -10.87
C THR A 117 1.80 14.61 -11.88
N THR A 118 3.05 14.87 -11.53
CA THR A 118 4.22 14.67 -12.40
C THR A 118 5.12 13.55 -11.89
N LEU A 119 4.66 12.73 -10.94
CA LEU A 119 5.50 11.70 -10.34
C LEU A 119 5.83 10.53 -11.29
N ASN A 120 5.12 10.40 -12.40
CA ASN A 120 5.36 9.39 -13.43
C ASN A 120 6.39 9.82 -14.49
N THR A 121 6.94 11.04 -14.43
CA THR A 121 7.90 11.50 -15.44
C THR A 121 9.32 11.05 -15.15
N LYS A 122 10.15 11.02 -16.20
CA LYS A 122 11.57 10.68 -16.09
C LYS A 122 12.33 11.63 -15.16
N GLU A 123 12.00 12.92 -15.21
CA GLU A 123 12.63 13.95 -14.37
C GLU A 123 12.37 13.67 -12.88
N THR A 124 11.17 13.22 -12.52
CA THR A 124 10.88 12.79 -11.14
C THR A 124 11.67 11.54 -10.79
N ALA A 125 11.73 10.52 -11.67
CA ALA A 125 12.51 9.32 -11.40
C ALA A 125 14.00 9.65 -11.18
N ASP A 126 14.58 10.55 -11.97
CA ASP A 126 15.95 11.03 -11.80
C ASP A 126 16.12 11.78 -10.46
N PHE A 127 15.18 12.66 -10.09
CA PHE A 127 15.17 13.36 -8.80
C PHE A 127 15.14 12.38 -7.61
N LEU A 128 14.22 11.41 -7.62
CA LEU A 128 14.10 10.39 -6.57
C LEU A 128 15.36 9.51 -6.52
N SER A 129 15.94 9.18 -7.67
CA SER A 129 17.17 8.40 -7.75
C SER A 129 18.34 9.13 -7.10
N GLN A 130 18.46 10.45 -7.31
CA GLN A 130 19.47 11.27 -6.63
C GLN A 130 19.25 11.34 -5.11
N LEU A 131 18.00 11.39 -4.64
CA LEU A 131 17.70 11.30 -3.22
C LEU A 131 18.14 9.95 -2.64
N CYS A 132 17.79 8.84 -3.29
CA CYS A 132 18.24 7.52 -2.85
C CYS A 132 19.78 7.44 -2.78
N ILE A 133 20.50 7.92 -3.80
CA ILE A 133 21.98 7.95 -3.79
C ILE A 133 22.52 8.80 -2.64
N LYS A 134 21.99 10.03 -2.47
CA LYS A 134 22.42 10.96 -1.42
C LYS A 134 22.24 10.35 -0.02
N HIS A 135 21.17 9.60 0.18
CA HIS A 135 20.80 9.00 1.46
C HIS A 135 21.23 7.52 1.60
N GLN A 136 22.00 6.99 0.65
CA GLN A 136 22.50 5.61 0.65
C GLN A 136 21.38 4.55 0.69
N VAL A 137 20.22 4.89 0.12
CA VAL A 137 19.09 3.97 -0.04
C VAL A 137 19.27 3.16 -1.31
N GLU A 138 19.41 1.85 -1.16
CA GLU A 138 19.56 0.93 -2.28
C GLU A 138 18.23 0.72 -3.01
N CYS A 139 18.26 0.80 -4.34
CA CYS A 139 17.14 0.44 -5.20
C CYS A 139 17.68 -0.28 -6.43
N PRO A 140 17.57 -1.61 -6.49
CA PRO A 140 17.96 -2.39 -7.67
C PRO A 140 17.15 -1.99 -8.90
N SER A 141 17.75 -2.11 -10.08
CA SER A 141 17.06 -1.88 -11.35
C SER A 141 15.86 -2.81 -11.52
N PRO A 142 14.77 -2.35 -12.16
CA PRO A 142 14.58 -1.00 -12.71
C PRO A 142 14.32 0.05 -11.61
N ARG A 143 14.86 1.26 -11.79
CA ARG A 143 14.71 2.39 -10.85
C ARG A 143 13.53 3.28 -11.26
N THR A 144 12.34 2.70 -11.28
CA THR A 144 11.10 3.44 -11.57
C THR A 144 10.74 4.38 -10.42
N ALA A 145 9.94 5.42 -10.67
CA ALA A 145 9.52 6.35 -9.62
C ALA A 145 8.79 5.62 -8.47
N ALA A 146 7.96 4.62 -8.78
CA ALA A 146 7.27 3.81 -7.78
C ALA A 146 8.25 3.04 -6.88
N ARG A 147 9.22 2.33 -7.47
CA ARG A 147 10.23 1.56 -6.70
C ARG A 147 11.16 2.45 -5.90
N LEU A 148 11.51 3.63 -6.40
CA LEU A 148 12.32 4.59 -5.65
C LEU A 148 11.56 5.19 -4.46
N LEU A 149 10.28 5.52 -4.65
CA LEU A 149 9.41 5.97 -3.55
C LEU A 149 9.24 4.88 -2.50
N ASP A 150 8.96 3.63 -2.89
CA ASP A 150 8.91 2.46 -2.01
C ASP A 150 10.14 2.39 -1.09
N LYS A 151 11.35 2.47 -1.67
CA LYS A 151 12.59 2.41 -0.86
C LYS A 151 12.78 3.60 0.07
N LEU A 152 12.39 4.81 -0.35
CA LEU A 152 12.45 5.98 0.53
C LEU A 152 11.42 5.89 1.67
N VAL A 153 10.23 5.34 1.41
CA VAL A 153 9.20 5.13 2.44
C VAL A 153 9.67 4.10 3.46
N GLY A 154 10.22 2.97 3.01
CA GLY A 154 10.83 1.96 3.87
C GLY A 154 11.84 2.56 4.83
N GLU A 155 12.82 3.29 4.30
CA GLU A 155 13.90 3.87 5.10
C GLU A 155 13.42 4.97 6.07
N PHE A 156 12.57 5.89 5.61
CA PHE A 156 12.30 7.13 6.35
C PHE A 156 10.97 7.17 7.11
N ILE A 157 10.03 6.28 6.78
CA ILE A 157 8.69 6.27 7.38
C ILE A 157 8.43 4.93 8.08
N GLU A 158 8.58 3.80 7.40
CA GLU A 158 8.24 2.48 7.95
C GLU A 158 9.04 2.16 9.21
N GLU A 159 10.35 2.46 9.21
CA GLU A 159 11.24 2.32 10.37
C GLU A 159 10.76 3.09 11.62
N THR A 160 9.89 4.08 11.45
CA THR A 160 9.31 4.87 12.57
C THR A 160 7.96 4.34 13.07
N CYS A 161 7.38 3.35 12.38
CA CYS A 161 6.03 2.85 12.66
C CYS A 161 6.07 1.69 13.67
N ILE A 162 6.42 1.99 14.93
CA ILE A 162 6.41 0.99 16.02
C ILE A 162 4.97 0.65 16.41
N ASN A 163 4.23 1.66 16.88
CA ASN A 163 2.78 1.56 17.09
C ASN A 163 2.03 1.59 15.75
N PRO A 164 0.79 1.06 15.70
CA PRO A 164 -0.07 1.13 14.54
C PRO A 164 -0.09 2.54 13.93
N THR A 165 0.39 2.62 12.68
CA THR A 165 0.47 3.87 11.93
C THR A 165 -0.07 3.64 10.53
N PHE A 166 -1.07 4.44 10.15
CA PHE A 166 -1.50 4.54 8.77
C PHE A 166 -0.57 5.46 7.99
N ILE A 167 0.04 4.93 6.94
CA ILE A 167 0.63 5.74 5.87
C ILE A 167 -0.45 5.92 4.81
N CYS A 168 -0.81 7.15 4.50
CA CYS A 168 -1.95 7.49 3.64
C CYS A 168 -1.52 8.28 2.41
N GLU A 169 -2.46 8.41 1.48
CA GLU A 169 -2.37 9.31 0.31
C GLU A 169 -1.24 8.93 -0.65
N HIS A 170 -1.08 7.63 -0.91
CA HIS A 170 -0.05 7.13 -1.82
C HIS A 170 -0.18 7.76 -3.22
N PRO A 171 0.94 8.04 -3.91
CA PRO A 171 0.93 8.46 -5.30
C PRO A 171 0.24 7.46 -6.24
N GLN A 172 -0.40 7.99 -7.29
CA GLN A 172 -1.05 7.19 -8.33
C GLN A 172 -0.08 6.26 -9.06
N VAL A 173 1.18 6.68 -9.23
CA VAL A 173 2.23 5.86 -9.85
C VAL A 173 2.53 4.57 -9.08
N MET A 174 2.18 4.51 -7.78
CA MET A 174 2.34 3.33 -6.93
C MET A 174 1.06 2.53 -6.75
N SER A 175 -0.08 3.02 -7.29
CA SER A 175 -1.42 2.59 -6.86
C SER A 175 -2.36 2.46 -8.07
N PRO A 176 -2.10 1.52 -8.99
CA PRO A 176 -2.78 1.42 -10.29
C PRO A 176 -4.28 1.08 -10.21
N LEU A 177 -4.73 0.52 -9.07
CA LEU A 177 -6.13 0.14 -8.81
C LEU A 177 -6.83 1.08 -7.83
N ALA A 178 -6.09 2.00 -7.20
CA ALA A 178 -6.66 2.92 -6.22
C ALA A 178 -7.23 4.15 -6.91
N LYS A 179 -8.41 4.58 -6.46
CA LYS A 179 -9.06 5.78 -6.98
C LYS A 179 -8.23 7.02 -6.66
N TYR A 180 -8.20 7.96 -7.59
CA TYR A 180 -7.55 9.25 -7.42
C TYR A 180 -8.11 9.99 -6.20
N HIS A 181 -7.24 10.72 -5.50
CA HIS A 181 -7.62 11.48 -4.31
C HIS A 181 -8.55 12.63 -4.66
N ARG A 182 -9.69 12.76 -3.96
CA ARG A 182 -10.72 13.76 -4.29
C ARG A 182 -10.29 15.22 -4.14
N LYS A 183 -9.20 15.50 -3.40
CA LYS A 183 -8.70 16.87 -3.13
C LYS A 183 -7.25 17.14 -3.53
N GLU A 184 -6.45 16.11 -3.79
CA GLU A 184 -4.98 16.22 -3.94
C GLU A 184 -4.58 15.52 -5.25
N PRO A 185 -4.62 16.24 -6.40
CA PRO A 185 -4.35 15.65 -7.71
C PRO A 185 -3.00 14.94 -7.75
N GLY A 186 -2.97 13.73 -8.34
CA GLY A 186 -1.77 12.89 -8.44
C GLY A 186 -1.57 11.90 -7.28
N LEU A 187 -2.32 12.07 -6.18
CA LEU A 187 -2.41 11.09 -5.09
C LEU A 187 -3.65 10.19 -5.24
N THR A 188 -3.76 9.19 -4.38
CA THR A 188 -4.88 8.25 -4.30
C THR A 188 -5.48 8.20 -2.91
N GLU A 189 -6.71 7.72 -2.82
CA GLU A 189 -7.37 7.41 -1.54
C GLU A 189 -6.94 6.02 -1.06
N ARG A 190 -5.64 5.87 -0.77
CA ARG A 190 -5.02 4.64 -0.29
C ARG A 190 -4.44 4.85 1.10
N PHE A 191 -4.44 3.78 1.89
CA PHE A 191 -3.62 3.68 3.08
C PHE A 191 -2.99 2.28 3.20
N GLU A 192 -1.89 2.25 3.94
CA GLU A 192 -1.29 1.04 4.47
C GLU A 192 -1.19 1.16 5.99
N LEU A 193 -1.46 0.08 6.71
CA LEU A 193 -1.26 0.03 8.15
C LEU A 193 0.06 -0.67 8.45
N PHE A 194 0.95 0.04 9.14
CA PHE A 194 2.22 -0.49 9.63
C PHE A 194 2.20 -0.69 11.13
N VAL A 195 2.75 -1.82 11.57
CA VAL A 195 2.98 -2.14 12.98
C VAL A 195 4.37 -2.75 13.11
N MET A 196 5.15 -2.28 14.08
CA MET A 196 6.52 -2.75 14.30
C MET A 196 7.36 -2.76 13.02
N LYS A 197 7.26 -1.66 12.25
CA LYS A 197 7.95 -1.44 10.98
C LYS A 197 7.53 -2.36 9.83
N LYS A 198 6.45 -3.13 9.98
CA LYS A 198 5.96 -4.07 8.97
C LYS A 198 4.54 -3.72 8.53
N GLU A 199 4.31 -3.81 7.23
CA GLU A 199 2.98 -3.68 6.65
C GLU A 199 2.09 -4.85 7.10
N ILE A 200 0.87 -4.55 7.55
CA ILE A 200 -0.13 -5.56 7.93
C ILE A 200 -1.48 -5.38 7.22
N CYS A 201 -1.74 -4.22 6.62
CA CYS A 201 -2.92 -3.97 5.81
C CYS A 201 -2.57 -3.02 4.66
N ASN A 202 -3.23 -3.21 3.52
CA ASN A 202 -3.29 -2.28 2.39
C ASN A 202 -4.74 -2.14 1.97
N ALA A 203 -5.23 -0.91 1.79
CA ALA A 203 -6.61 -0.65 1.41
C ALA A 203 -6.74 0.68 0.69
N TYR A 204 -7.77 0.80 -0.14
CA TYR A 204 -8.01 2.00 -0.91
C TYR A 204 -9.49 2.12 -1.30
N THR A 205 -9.92 3.34 -1.62
CA THR A 205 -11.15 3.53 -2.41
C THR A 205 -10.89 2.95 -3.79
N GLU A 206 -11.70 1.98 -4.22
CA GLU A 206 -11.53 1.27 -5.50
C GLU A 206 -11.68 2.20 -6.71
N LEU A 207 -10.76 2.10 -7.67
CA LEU A 207 -10.92 2.74 -8.97
C LEU A 207 -12.04 2.05 -9.73
N ASN A 208 -13.09 2.82 -10.06
CA ASN A 208 -14.30 2.32 -10.71
C ASN A 208 -14.62 3.06 -12.02
N ASP A 209 -13.65 3.79 -12.57
CA ASP A 209 -13.74 4.41 -13.90
C ASP A 209 -13.01 3.49 -14.90
N PRO A 210 -13.72 2.82 -15.83
CA PRO A 210 -13.11 1.86 -16.76
C PRO A 210 -12.11 2.50 -17.72
N VAL A 211 -12.31 3.77 -18.09
CA VAL A 211 -11.41 4.48 -19.00
C VAL A 211 -10.08 4.74 -18.30
N VAL A 212 -10.15 5.30 -17.09
CA VAL A 212 -8.96 5.56 -16.28
C VAL A 212 -8.25 4.25 -15.91
N GLN A 213 -9.00 3.19 -15.59
CA GLN A 213 -8.39 1.89 -15.26
C GLN A 213 -7.62 1.30 -16.45
N ARG A 214 -8.16 1.43 -17.67
CA ARG A 214 -7.48 0.98 -18.89
C ARG A 214 -6.19 1.76 -19.14
N GLU A 215 -6.21 3.08 -18.98
CA GLU A 215 -5.00 3.93 -19.07
C GLU A 215 -3.93 3.50 -18.05
N ARG A 216 -4.32 3.12 -16.83
CA ARG A 216 -3.38 2.60 -15.80
C ARG A 216 -2.75 1.29 -16.21
N PHE A 217 -3.54 0.37 -16.76
CA PHE A 217 -3.02 -0.91 -17.23
C PHE A 217 -2.08 -0.75 -18.42
N GLU A 218 -2.39 0.15 -19.36
CA GLU A 218 -1.48 0.47 -20.46
C GLU A 218 -0.14 1.01 -19.96
N GLN A 219 -0.16 1.87 -18.92
CA GLN A 219 1.05 2.37 -18.27
C GLN A 219 1.86 1.22 -17.65
N GLN A 220 1.23 0.33 -16.88
CA GLN A 220 1.91 -0.83 -16.27
C GLN A 220 2.47 -1.79 -17.31
N ALA A 221 1.77 -2.01 -18.43
CA ALA A 221 2.29 -2.81 -19.53
C ALA A 221 3.53 -2.18 -20.16
N GLY A 222 3.59 -0.85 -20.24
CA GLY A 222 4.80 -0.10 -20.63
C GLY A 222 5.96 -0.31 -19.67
N ASP A 223 5.73 -0.21 -18.36
CA ASP A 223 6.75 -0.45 -17.33
C ASP A 223 7.29 -1.90 -17.37
N LYS A 224 6.39 -2.87 -17.62
CA LYS A 224 6.76 -4.27 -17.83
C LYS A 224 7.64 -4.46 -19.05
N ALA A 225 7.29 -3.83 -20.17
CA ALA A 225 8.10 -3.84 -21.38
C ALA A 225 9.48 -3.19 -21.17
N ALA A 226 9.59 -2.26 -20.21
CA ALA A 226 10.83 -1.64 -19.78
C ALA A 226 11.65 -2.47 -18.76
N GLY A 227 11.18 -3.68 -18.40
CA GLY A 227 11.91 -4.63 -17.57
C GLY A 227 11.43 -4.74 -16.12
N ASP A 228 10.30 -4.13 -15.77
CA ASP A 228 9.67 -4.34 -14.46
C ASP A 228 8.90 -5.68 -14.43
N GLY A 229 9.54 -6.71 -13.84
CA GLY A 229 8.96 -8.05 -13.75
C GLY A 229 7.72 -8.16 -12.85
N GLU A 230 7.50 -7.17 -11.97
CA GLU A 230 6.37 -7.12 -11.02
C GLU A 230 5.18 -6.32 -11.58
N ALA A 231 5.39 -5.58 -12.66
CA ALA A 231 4.34 -4.84 -13.33
C ALA A 231 3.27 -5.76 -13.94
N GLN A 232 2.03 -5.32 -13.81
CA GLN A 232 0.85 -6.10 -14.15
C GLN A 232 0.58 -6.10 -15.66
N LEU A 233 -0.19 -7.08 -16.12
CA LEU A 233 -0.69 -7.13 -17.48
C LEU A 233 -2.02 -6.37 -17.58
N VAL A 234 -2.41 -6.03 -18.81
CA VAL A 234 -3.74 -5.50 -19.08
C VAL A 234 -4.77 -6.62 -18.94
N ASP A 235 -5.73 -6.46 -18.04
CA ASP A 235 -6.91 -7.33 -17.92
C ASP A 235 -8.13 -6.66 -18.56
N GLU A 236 -8.38 -6.97 -19.83
CA GLU A 236 -9.53 -6.42 -20.56
C GLU A 236 -10.87 -6.96 -20.03
N ASN A 237 -10.91 -8.15 -19.41
CA ASN A 237 -12.13 -8.66 -18.83
C ASN A 237 -12.50 -7.86 -17.58
N PHE A 238 -11.50 -7.47 -16.78
CA PHE A 238 -11.70 -6.56 -15.65
C PHE A 238 -12.22 -5.20 -16.10
N CYS A 239 -11.59 -4.59 -17.13
CA CYS A 239 -12.07 -3.32 -17.67
C CYS A 239 -13.51 -3.43 -18.21
N THR A 240 -13.85 -4.53 -18.88
CA THR A 240 -15.22 -4.78 -19.37
C THR A 240 -16.22 -4.93 -18.21
N ALA A 241 -15.82 -5.48 -17.06
CA ALA A 241 -16.67 -5.61 -15.89
C ALA A 241 -16.93 -4.27 -15.17
N LEU A 242 -16.09 -3.25 -15.41
CA LEU A 242 -16.26 -1.89 -14.89
C LEU A 242 -17.17 -1.01 -15.77
N GLU A 243 -17.44 -1.42 -17.03
CA GLU A 243 -18.29 -0.72 -18.01
C GLU A 243 -19.79 -0.96 -17.78
#